data_AF-A0A353ZP72-F1
#
_entry.id   AF-A0A353ZP72-F1
#
_cell.length_a   1.000
_cell.length_b   1.000
_cell.length_c   1.000
_cell.angle_alpha   90.00
_cell.angle_beta   90.00
_cell.angle_gamma   90.00
#
_symmetry.space_group_name_H-M   'P 1'
#
loop_
_entity.id
_entity.type
_entity.pdbx_description
1 polymer ?
#
loop_
_entity_poly.entity_id
_entity_poly.type
_entity_poly.pdbx_seq_one_letter_code
_entity_poly.pdbx_strand_id
1 'polypeptide(L)' 'MKINAFADVSLRALMVLAAAPDATLLTTQNIADAVATPYNHVSKAMAKLRSLGLIEVERGRAGG' A
#
# COMPACT_ATOMS: atom_id res chain seq x y z
N MET A 1 3.17 -12.75 19.51
CA MET A 1 2.83 -12.19 18.18
C MET A 1 4.10 -12.10 17.36
N LYS A 2 4.16 -12.68 16.15
CA LYS A 2 5.35 -12.63 15.28
C LYS A 2 5.01 -11.84 14.03
N ILE A 3 5.67 -10.69 13.84
CA ILE A 3 5.57 -9.92 12.59
C ILE A 3 6.43 -10.65 11.56
N ASN A 4 5.81 -11.09 10.48
CA ASN A 4 6.50 -11.63 9.32
C ASN A 4 6.73 -10.53 8.28
N ALA A 5 7.57 -10.79 7.28
CA ALA A 5 7.89 -9.81 6.24
C ALA A 5 6.65 -9.27 5.50
N PHE A 6 5.60 -10.09 5.34
CA PHE A 6 4.36 -9.64 4.72
C PHE A 6 3.62 -8.60 5.59
N ALA A 7 3.48 -8.89 6.89
CA ALA A 7 2.85 -7.97 7.84
C ALA A 7 3.66 -6.66 7.98
N ASP A 8 4.98 -6.74 7.94
CA ASP A 8 5.87 -5.57 7.93
C ASP A 8 5.64 -4.70 6.67
N VAL A 9 5.63 -5.29 5.48
CA VAL A 9 5.34 -4.56 4.22
C VAL A 9 3.96 -3.94 4.24
N SER A 10 2.94 -4.66 4.74
CA SER A 10 1.58 -4.12 4.87
C SER A 10 1.53 -2.91 5.81
N LEU A 11 2.23 -2.96 6.94
CA LEU A 11 2.29 -1.85 7.86
C LEU A 11 3.00 -0.64 7.25
N ARG A 12 4.16 -0.83 6.62
CA ARG A 12 4.89 0.25 5.96
C ARG A 12 4.11 0.88 4.82
N ALA A 13 3.40 0.08 4.01
CA ALA A 13 2.51 0.59 2.97
C ALA A 13 1.40 1.48 3.55
N LEU A 14 0.76 1.04 4.65
CA LEU A 14 -0.26 1.83 5.34
C LEU A 14 0.30 3.16 5.88
N MET A 15 1.51 3.13 6.45
CA MET A 15 2.19 4.33 6.94
C MET A 15 2.49 5.33 5.82
N VAL A 16 2.91 4.86 4.64
CA VAL A 16 3.14 5.74 3.47
C VAL A 16 1.82 6.40 3.03
N LEU A 17 0.74 5.63 2.95
CA LEU A 17 -0.58 6.17 2.60
C LEU A 17 -1.08 7.19 3.62
N ALA A 18 -0.92 6.91 4.91
CA ALA A 18 -1.34 7.80 5.99
C ALA A 18 -0.50 9.08 6.10
N ALA A 19 0.74 9.06 5.60
CA ALA A 19 1.61 10.23 5.56
C ALA A 19 1.42 11.10 4.30
N ALA A 20 0.66 10.62 3.30
CA ALA A 20 0.38 11.38 2.10
C ALA A 20 -0.56 12.56 2.41
N PRO A 21 -0.42 13.71 1.72
CA PRO A 21 -1.37 14.81 1.85
C PRO A 21 -2.80 14.37 1.49
N ASP A 22 -3.79 15.00 2.09
CA ASP A 22 -5.21 14.70 1.83
C ASP A 22 -5.53 14.71 0.32
N ALA A 23 -6.38 13.78 -0.10
CA ALA A 23 -6.77 13.56 -1.50
C ALA A 23 -5.63 13.18 -2.46
N THR A 24 -4.43 12.85 -1.97
CA THR A 24 -3.36 12.31 -2.82
C THR A 24 -3.60 10.83 -3.10
N LEU A 25 -3.76 10.48 -4.37
CA LEU A 25 -3.79 9.09 -4.82
C LEU A 25 -2.37 8.59 -5.08
N LEU A 26 -1.99 7.47 -4.47
CA LEU A 26 -0.70 6.82 -4.67
C LEU A 26 -0.90 5.47 -5.34
N THR A 27 -0.26 5.28 -6.48
CA THR A 27 -0.29 3.98 -7.14
C THR A 27 0.49 2.94 -6.33
N THR A 28 0.17 1.66 -6.55
CA THR A 28 0.96 0.56 -5.96
C THR A 28 2.46 0.67 -6.30
N GLN A 29 2.82 1.24 -7.46
CA GLN A 29 4.23 1.49 -7.81
C GLN A 29 4.85 2.57 -6.92
N ASN A 30 4.16 3.68 -6.67
CA ASN A 30 4.64 4.72 -5.77
C ASN A 30 4.89 4.17 -4.36
N ILE A 31 3.98 3.31 -3.87
CA ILE A 31 4.15 2.65 -2.57
C ILE A 31 5.35 1.69 -2.60
N ALA A 32 5.52 0.89 -3.66
CA ALA A 32 6.64 -0.03 -3.80
C ALA A 32 7.99 0.68 -3.76
N ASP A 33 8.10 1.81 -4.44
CA ASP A 33 9.29 2.66 -4.44
C ASP A 33 9.55 3.24 -3.05
N ALA A 34 8.51 3.79 -2.40
CA ALA A 34 8.62 4.38 -1.06
C ALA A 34 9.02 3.37 0.03
N VAL A 35 8.55 2.13 -0.09
CA VAL A 35 8.83 1.06 0.89
C VAL A 35 10.01 0.17 0.47
N ALA A 36 10.72 0.51 -0.61
CA ALA A 36 11.86 -0.24 -1.16
C ALA A 36 11.60 -1.76 -1.25
N THR A 37 10.39 -2.14 -1.67
CA THR A 37 9.94 -3.54 -1.73
C THR A 37 9.43 -3.85 -3.14
N PRO A 38 9.77 -5.00 -3.74
CA PRO A 38 9.31 -5.34 -5.07
C PRO A 38 7.79 -5.26 -5.24
N TYR A 39 7.35 -4.74 -6.38
CA TYR A 39 5.94 -4.46 -6.70
C TYR A 39 5.01 -5.65 -6.43
N ASN A 40 5.41 -6.87 -6.77
CA ASN A 40 4.60 -8.08 -6.58
C ASN A 40 4.27 -8.37 -5.11
N HIS A 41 5.14 -7.98 -4.17
CA HIS A 41 4.87 -8.12 -2.74
C HIS A 41 3.96 -7.00 -2.24
N VAL A 42 4.19 -5.76 -2.68
CA VAL A 42 3.35 -4.62 -2.32
C VAL A 42 1.95 -4.77 -2.89
N SER A 43 1.79 -5.24 -4.12
CA SER A 43 0.49 -5.54 -4.73
C SER A 43 -0.35 -6.51 -3.89
N LYS A 44 0.28 -7.57 -3.34
CA LYS A 44 -0.39 -8.50 -2.40
C LYS A 44 -0.75 -7.82 -1.09
N ALA A 45 0.11 -6.94 -0.58
CA ALA A 45 -0.17 -6.17 0.62
C ALA A 45 -1.37 -5.22 0.41
N MET A 46 -1.41 -4.48 -0.70
CA MET A 46 -2.53 -3.60 -1.07
C MET A 46 -3.84 -4.37 -1.20
N ALA A 47 -3.81 -5.53 -1.86
CA ALA A 47 -4.99 -6.40 -1.96
C ALA A 47 -5.48 -6.84 -0.57
N LYS A 48 -4.57 -7.19 0.34
CA LYS A 48 -4.93 -7.56 1.71
C LYS A 48 -5.49 -6.38 2.50
N LEU A 49 -4.85 -5.21 2.45
CA LEU A 49 -5.31 -4.00 3.14
C LEU A 49 -6.71 -3.58 2.66
N ARG A 50 -6.95 -3.62 1.35
CA ARG A 50 -8.29 -3.40 0.77
C ARG A 50 -9.30 -4.41 1.29
N SER A 51 -8.96 -5.70 1.33
CA SER A 51 -9.88 -6.74 1.84
C SER A 51 -10.23 -6.58 3.33
N LEU A 52 -9.38 -5.87 4.08
CA LEU A 52 -9.61 -5.52 5.48
C LEU A 52 -10.38 -4.19 5.65
N GLY A 53 -10.67 -3.48 4.56
CA GLY A 53 -11.32 -2.16 4.61
C GLY A 53 -10.43 -1.04 5.16
N LEU A 54 -9.10 -1.23 5.14
CA LEU A 54 -8.15 -0.25 5.67
C LEU A 54 -7.74 0.82 4.65
N ILE A 55 -7.98 0.56 3.36
CA ILE A 55 -7.69 1.48 2.27
C ILE A 55 -8.81 1.43 1.23
N GLU A 56 -9.00 2.53 0.53
CA GLU A 56 -9.78 2.60 -0.70
C GLU A 56 -8.84 2.50 -1.90
N VAL A 57 -9.39 2.14 -3.07
CA VAL A 57 -8.63 2.03 -4.31
C VAL A 57 -9.44 2.64 -5.43
N GLU A 58 -8.86 3.65 -6.08
CA GLU A 58 -9.44 4.24 -7.28
C GLU A 58 -8.84 3.61 -8.54
N ARG A 59 -9.71 3.17 -9.44
CA ARG A 59 -9.29 2.55 -10.71
C ARG A 59 -9.19 3.62 -11.81
N GLY A 60 -8.25 3.42 -12.72
CA GLY A 60 -8.09 4.24 -13.92
C GLY A 60 -6.67 4.78 -14.06
N ARG A 61 -6.42 5.52 -15.15
CA ARG A 61 -5.09 6.08 -15.44
C ARG A 61 -4.60 7.07 -14.38
N ALA A 62 -5.53 7.78 -13.74
CA ALA A 62 -5.26 8.73 -12.65
C ALA A 62 -5.61 8.13 -11.27
N GLY A 63 -5.81 6.81 -11.20
CA GLY A 63 -6.15 6.12 -9.96
C GLY A 63 -4.93 5.88 -9.06
N GLY A 64 -5.21 5.32 -7.89
CA GLY A 64 -4.24 4.95 -6.86
C GLY A 64 -4.87 3.94 -5.92
#